data_AF-A0A2D8PKX4-F1
#
_entry.id   AF-A0A2D8PKX4-F1
#
_cell.length_a   1.000
_cell.length_b   1.000
_cell.length_c   1.000
_cell.angle_alpha   90.00
_cell.angle_beta   90.00
_cell.angle_gamma   90.00
#
_symmetry.space_group_name_H-M   'P 1'
#
loop_
_entity.id
_entity.type
_entity.pdbx_description
1 polymer ?
#
loop_
_entity_poly.entity_id
_entity_poly.type
_entity_poly.pdbx_seq_one_letter_code
_entity_poly.pdbx_strand_id
1 'polypeptide(L)'
;MMTDELPQVFVVRDAGDRRIDFHPVRFRSDGAAVQESNSGGEWVFSAPGLLGTGFIDGRKIRCLTPEEQAMRAIDQPGETAYEPDETDRRDMRLLRDRFGITFPYPFDDYQI
;
A
#
# COMPACT_ATOMS: atom_id res chain seq x y z
N MET A 1 8.50 9.53 -20.18
CA MET A 1 7.51 10.54 -19.74
C MET A 1 7.51 10.57 -18.23
N MET A 2 7.61 11.74 -17.61
CA MET A 2 7.61 11.93 -16.16
C MET A 2 6.32 12.63 -15.77
N THR A 3 5.60 12.08 -14.80
CA THR A 3 4.44 12.72 -14.15
C THR A 3 4.80 12.98 -12.70
N ASP A 4 4.58 14.22 -12.26
CA ASP A 4 4.88 14.71 -10.91
C ASP A 4 3.55 15.12 -10.28
N GLU A 5 3.10 14.34 -9.29
CA GLU A 5 1.91 14.61 -8.49
C GLU A 5 2.29 14.89 -7.04
N LEU A 6 3.46 15.50 -6.83
CA LEU A 6 3.93 15.87 -5.50
C LEU A 6 2.92 16.77 -4.77
N PRO A 7 2.73 16.56 -3.46
CA PRO A 7 3.57 15.73 -2.58
C PRO A 7 3.27 14.22 -2.56
N GLN A 8 2.26 13.72 -3.30
CA GLN A 8 1.74 12.36 -3.15
C GLN A 8 2.58 11.28 -3.84
N VAL A 9 2.84 11.38 -5.14
CA VAL A 9 3.53 10.31 -5.88
C VAL A 9 4.39 10.88 -7.00
N PHE A 10 5.51 10.22 -7.28
CA PHE A 10 6.22 10.39 -8.54
C PHE A 10 6.59 9.04 -9.13
N VAL A 11 6.44 8.92 -10.44
CA VAL A 11 6.61 7.66 -11.17
C VAL A 11 7.79 7.74 -12.11
N VAL A 12 8.72 6.80 -11.97
CA VAL A 12 9.86 6.63 -12.89
C VAL A 12 9.61 5.42 -13.77
N ARG A 13 9.81 5.58 -15.07
CA ARG A 13 9.61 4.52 -16.08
C ARG A 13 10.84 4.35 -16.92
N ASP A 14 11.14 3.11 -17.29
CA ASP A 14 12.16 2.83 -18.30
C ASP A 14 11.59 2.88 -19.73
N ALA A 15 12.40 2.49 -20.72
CA ALA A 15 11.97 2.46 -22.12
C ALA A 15 11.00 1.31 -22.44
N GLY A 16 10.82 0.35 -21.51
CA GLY A 16 9.83 -0.72 -21.59
C GLY A 16 8.66 -0.43 -20.65
N ASP A 17 8.12 -1.49 -20.06
CA ASP A 17 6.94 -1.41 -19.17
C ASP A 17 7.29 -1.38 -17.68
N ARG A 18 8.58 -1.29 -17.30
CA ARG A 18 8.96 -1.27 -15.89
C ARG A 18 8.73 0.11 -15.28
N ARG A 19 8.13 0.11 -14.10
CA ARG A 19 7.74 1.33 -13.38
C ARG A 19 8.18 1.22 -11.92
N ILE A 20 8.57 2.34 -11.35
CA ILE A 20 8.79 2.50 -9.92
C ILE A 20 7.95 3.69 -9.47
N ASP A 21 7.00 3.40 -8.59
CA ASP A 21 6.10 4.39 -8.02
C ASP A 21 6.63 4.73 -6.62
N PHE A 22 7.04 5.99 -6.45
CA PHE A 22 7.58 6.48 -5.20
C PHE A 22 6.50 7.26 -4.47
N HIS A 23 6.23 6.85 -3.23
CA HIS A 23 5.28 7.47 -2.32
C HIS A 23 6.06 8.10 -1.15
N PRO A 24 6.41 9.40 -1.23
CA PRO A 24 7.14 10.07 -0.16
C PRO A 24 6.31 10.16 1.12
N VAL A 25 6.95 9.94 2.26
CA VAL A 25 6.33 10.06 3.58
C VAL A 25 7.17 10.92 4.52
N ARG A 26 6.51 11.60 5.45
CA ARG A 26 7.11 12.27 6.60
C ARG A 26 6.92 11.41 7.85
N PHE A 27 8.00 11.15 8.58
CA PHE A 27 7.91 10.46 9.86
C PHE A 27 7.48 11.43 10.97
N ARG A 28 6.59 10.95 11.84
CA ARG A 28 6.19 11.59 13.10
C ARG A 28 7.12 11.11 14.23
N SER A 29 7.08 11.81 15.35
CA SER A 29 7.88 11.48 16.55
C SER A 29 7.50 10.13 17.18
N ASP A 30 6.29 9.64 16.93
CA ASP A 30 5.80 8.32 17.36
C ASP A 30 6.25 7.19 16.42
N GLY A 31 6.97 7.50 15.34
CA GLY A 31 7.47 6.55 14.35
C GLY A 31 6.47 6.22 13.23
N ALA A 32 5.25 6.77 13.27
CA ALA A 32 4.32 6.66 12.16
C ALA A 32 4.84 7.43 10.94
N ALA A 33 4.50 6.97 9.74
CA ALA A 33 4.78 7.68 8.50
C ALA A 33 3.49 8.28 7.95
N VAL A 34 3.59 9.48 7.37
CA VAL A 34 2.46 10.24 6.87
C VAL A 34 2.72 10.65 5.44
N GLN A 35 1.79 10.34 4.55
CA GLN A 35 1.76 10.86 3.18
C GLN A 35 0.57 11.82 3.04
N GLU A 36 0.80 12.95 2.40
CA GLU A 36 -0.25 13.92 2.09
C GLU A 36 -1.06 13.43 0.88
N SER A 37 -2.39 13.54 0.95
CA SER A 37 -3.29 13.26 -0.17
C SER A 37 -3.54 14.53 -0.97
N ASN A 38 -3.44 14.46 -2.29
CA ASN A 38 -3.80 15.54 -3.21
C ASN A 38 -5.30 15.86 -3.16
N SER A 39 -6.12 14.89 -2.73
CA SER A 39 -7.56 15.04 -2.49
C SER A 39 -7.89 15.62 -1.11
N GLY A 40 -6.87 15.95 -0.31
CA GLY A 40 -6.99 16.43 1.06
C GLY A 40 -6.98 15.29 2.09
N GLY A 41 -6.37 15.57 3.25
CA GLY A 41 -6.16 14.59 4.31
C GLY A 41 -4.78 13.94 4.26
N GLU A 42 -4.60 12.95 5.13
CA GLU A 42 -3.32 12.27 5.34
C GLU A 42 -3.52 10.76 5.34
N TRP A 43 -2.64 10.06 4.64
CA TRP A 43 -2.45 8.62 4.74
C TRP A 43 -1.47 8.34 5.88
N VAL A 44 -1.91 7.59 6.88
CA VAL A 44 -1.07 7.27 8.04
C VAL A 44 -0.67 5.80 8.01
N PHE A 45 0.64 5.58 7.95
CA PHE A 45 1.25 4.27 8.16
C PHE A 45 1.62 4.10 9.62
N SER A 46 1.12 3.06 10.28
CA SER A 46 1.41 2.83 11.69
C SER A 46 2.90 2.51 11.90
N ALA A 47 3.48 2.95 13.03
CA ALA A 47 4.87 2.63 13.34
C ALA A 47 5.14 1.11 13.35
N PRO A 48 4.27 0.24 13.94
CA PRO A 48 4.42 -1.21 13.83
C PRO A 48 4.32 -1.72 12.40
N GLY A 49 3.44 -1.13 11.58
CA GLY A 49 3.25 -1.48 10.17
C GLY A 49 4.47 -1.26 9.30
N LEU A 50 5.42 -0.41 9.74
CA LEU A 50 6.67 -0.12 9.04
C LEU A 50 7.82 -1.07 9.42
N LEU A 51 7.59 -2.03 10.33
CA LEU A 51 8.61 -2.97 10.80
C LEU A 51 8.63 -4.29 10.01
N GLY A 52 7.83 -4.42 8.95
CA GLY A 52 7.78 -5.60 8.11
C GLY A 52 9.13 -5.94 7.46
N THR A 53 9.40 -7.24 7.33
CA THR A 53 10.55 -7.73 6.56
C THR A 53 10.17 -8.95 5.74
N GLY A 54 10.79 -9.09 4.57
CA GLY A 54 10.57 -10.20 3.66
C GLY A 54 11.85 -10.58 2.92
N PHE A 55 11.73 -11.51 1.98
CA PHE A 55 12.84 -11.93 1.12
C PHE A 55 12.42 -11.92 -0.35
N ILE A 56 13.27 -11.36 -1.21
CA ILE A 56 13.17 -11.47 -2.67
C ILE A 56 14.47 -12.09 -3.14
N ASP A 57 14.40 -13.25 -3.83
CA ASP A 57 15.57 -14.00 -4.30
C ASP A 57 16.66 -14.20 -3.22
N GLY A 58 16.24 -14.54 -2.00
CA GLY A 58 17.12 -14.75 -0.86
C GLY A 58 17.66 -13.47 -0.20
N ARG A 59 17.39 -12.28 -0.77
CA ARG A 59 17.77 -10.99 -0.18
C ARG A 59 16.71 -10.50 0.79
N LYS A 60 17.11 -10.25 2.05
CA LYS A 60 16.22 -9.61 3.05
C LYS A 60 15.90 -8.17 2.66
N ILE A 61 14.62 -7.80 2.70
CA ILE A 61 14.12 -6.45 2.43
C ILE A 61 13.25 -5.95 3.59
N ARG A 62 13.13 -4.62 3.70
CA ARG A 62 12.08 -3.98 4.51
C ARG A 62 10.82 -3.85 3.66
N CYS A 63 9.66 -4.06 4.25
CA CYS A 63 8.36 -3.92 3.62
C CYS A 63 7.33 -3.50 4.68
N LEU A 64 6.10 -3.24 4.25
CA LEU A 64 4.98 -3.11 5.18
C LEU A 64 4.71 -4.47 5.86
N THR A 65 4.16 -4.45 7.07
CA THR A 65 3.53 -5.65 7.62
C THR A 65 2.33 -6.01 6.77
N PRO A 66 1.93 -7.29 6.71
CA PRO A 66 0.81 -7.69 5.87
C PRO A 66 -0.52 -7.03 6.31
N GLU A 67 -0.69 -6.69 7.60
CA GLU A 67 -1.84 -5.91 8.09
C GLU A 67 -1.81 -4.47 7.56
N GLU A 68 -0.65 -3.82 7.54
CA GLU A 68 -0.50 -2.45 7.04
C GLU A 68 -0.70 -2.39 5.52
N GLN A 69 -0.20 -3.40 4.78
CA GLN A 69 -0.47 -3.56 3.35
C GLN A 69 -1.98 -3.68 3.09
N ALA A 70 -2.68 -4.48 3.89
CA ALA A 70 -4.12 -4.67 3.76
C ALA A 70 -4.92 -3.39 4.04
N MET A 71 -4.53 -2.61 5.05
CA MET A 71 -5.13 -1.31 5.34
C MET A 71 -5.01 -0.34 4.17
N ARG A 72 -3.91 -0.38 3.41
CA ARG A 72 -3.73 0.48 2.22
C ARG A 72 -4.66 0.17 1.06
N ALA A 73 -5.17 -1.07 0.97
CA ALA A 73 -6.10 -1.43 -0.07
C ALA A 73 -7.53 -0.86 0.17
N ILE A 74 -7.85 -0.44 1.41
CA ILE A 74 -9.22 -0.10 1.83
C ILE A 74 -9.40 1.35 2.29
N ASP A 75 -8.34 1.99 2.80
CA ASP A 75 -8.39 3.31 3.42
C ASP A 75 -7.87 4.33 2.41
N GLN A 76 -8.72 4.86 1.53
CA GLN A 76 -8.35 5.89 0.54
C GLN A 76 -8.99 7.26 0.82
N PRO A 77 -8.36 8.12 1.65
CA PRO A 77 -8.92 9.43 2.01
C PRO A 77 -9.17 10.34 0.80
N GLY A 78 -10.43 10.77 0.65
CA GLY A 78 -10.83 11.76 -0.35
C GLY A 78 -11.07 11.20 -1.76
N GLU A 79 -10.94 9.88 -1.96
CA GLU A 79 -11.21 9.23 -3.24
C GLU A 79 -12.58 8.53 -3.24
N THR A 80 -13.18 8.36 -4.42
CA THR A 80 -14.35 7.48 -4.59
C THR A 80 -13.95 6.04 -4.25
N ALA A 81 -14.90 5.20 -3.83
CA ALA A 81 -14.63 3.81 -3.46
C ALA A 81 -13.74 3.12 -4.50
N TYR A 82 -12.57 2.67 -4.06
CA TYR A 82 -11.64 1.90 -4.87
C TYR A 82 -12.31 0.58 -5.27
N GLU A 83 -12.38 0.31 -6.58
CA GLU A 83 -12.90 -0.94 -7.12
C GLU A 83 -11.73 -1.88 -7.41
N PRO A 84 -11.49 -2.91 -6.57
CA PRO A 84 -10.34 -3.77 -6.73
C PRO A 84 -10.47 -4.68 -7.95
N ASP A 85 -9.35 -4.82 -8.68
CA ASP A 85 -9.26 -5.73 -9.80
C ASP A 85 -9.00 -7.19 -9.36
N GLU A 86 -8.83 -8.09 -10.33
CA GLU A 86 -8.56 -9.51 -10.03
C GLU A 86 -7.20 -9.72 -9.33
N THR A 87 -6.21 -8.89 -9.66
CA THR A 87 -4.87 -8.94 -9.05
C THR A 87 -4.95 -8.53 -7.58
N ASP A 88 -5.62 -7.42 -7.28
CA ASP A 88 -5.83 -6.96 -5.90
C ASP A 88 -6.52 -8.03 -5.07
N ARG A 89 -7.61 -8.61 -5.60
CA ARG A 89 -8.37 -9.66 -4.91
C ARG A 89 -7.52 -10.91 -4.68
N ARG A 90 -6.69 -11.28 -5.66
CA ARG A 90 -5.77 -12.42 -5.52
C ARG A 90 -4.71 -12.16 -4.46
N ASP A 91 -4.09 -10.98 -4.44
CA ASP A 91 -3.04 -10.63 -3.50
C ASP A 91 -3.56 -10.60 -2.07
N MET A 92 -4.75 -10.04 -1.86
CA MET A 92 -5.41 -10.05 -0.56
C MET A 92 -5.70 -11.49 -0.10
N ARG A 93 -6.19 -12.35 -0.99
CA ARG A 93 -6.39 -13.79 -0.71
C ARG A 93 -5.11 -14.47 -0.22
N LEU A 94 -3.98 -14.19 -0.87
CA LEU A 94 -2.67 -14.73 -0.50
C LEU A 94 -2.19 -14.21 0.87
N LEU A 95 -2.42 -12.93 1.17
CA LEU A 95 -2.12 -12.35 2.48
C LEU A 95 -2.93 -13.03 3.59
N ARG A 96 -4.23 -13.24 3.38
CA ARG A 96 -5.09 -13.97 4.33
C ARG A 96 -4.60 -15.39 4.53
N ASP A 97 -4.45 -16.16 3.44
CA ASP A 97 -4.12 -17.58 3.54
C ASP A 97 -2.75 -17.80 4.22
N ARG A 98 -1.81 -16.85 4.04
CA ARG A 98 -0.46 -16.95 4.61
C ARG A 98 -0.34 -16.43 6.05
N PHE A 99 -1.08 -15.37 6.40
CA PHE A 99 -0.90 -14.64 7.66
C PHE A 99 -2.13 -14.66 8.58
N GLY A 100 -3.28 -15.18 8.12
CA GLY A 100 -4.51 -15.29 8.91
C GLY A 100 -5.21 -13.96 9.16
N ILE A 101 -5.04 -12.98 8.26
CA ILE A 101 -5.56 -11.62 8.40
C ILE A 101 -6.99 -11.56 7.83
N THR A 102 -7.89 -10.87 8.54
CA THR A 102 -9.24 -10.59 8.06
C THR A 102 -9.30 -9.22 7.39
N PHE A 103 -10.02 -9.11 6.29
CA PHE A 103 -10.22 -7.84 5.58
C PHE A 103 -11.67 -7.35 5.69
N PRO A 104 -11.89 -6.03 5.70
CA PRO A 104 -13.21 -5.49 5.43
C PRO A 104 -13.51 -5.51 3.93
N TYR A 105 -14.76 -5.22 3.58
CA TYR A 105 -15.18 -4.90 2.21
C TYR A 105 -14.22 -3.87 1.56
N PRO A 106 -13.89 -3.99 0.27
CA PRO A 106 -14.37 -4.95 -0.75
C PRO A 106 -13.61 -6.29 -0.83
N PHE A 107 -12.78 -6.61 0.17
CA PHE A 107 -11.98 -7.83 0.21
C PHE A 107 -12.50 -8.88 1.20
N ASP A 108 -13.69 -8.66 1.75
CA ASP A 108 -14.37 -9.65 2.58
C ASP A 108 -14.93 -10.79 1.73
N ASP A 109 -14.71 -12.04 2.16
CA ASP A 109 -15.12 -13.23 1.41
C ASP A 109 -16.64 -13.51 1.46
N TYR A 110 -17.47 -12.55 1.87
CA TYR A 110 -18.93 -12.75 2.02
C TYR A 110 -19.71 -12.71 0.69
N GLN A 111 -19.02 -12.74 -0.47
CA GLN A 111 -19.65 -12.77 -1.80
C GLN A 111 -19.19 -13.97 -2.66
N ILE A 112 -19.11 -15.17 -2.07
CA ILE A 112 -19.14 -16.42 -2.84
C ILE A 112 -20.59 -16.84 -3.09
#